data_AF-A0AAJ5WC64-F1
#
_entry.id   AF-A0AAJ5WC64-F1
#
_cell.length_a   1.000
_cell.length_b   1.000
_cell.length_c   1.000
_cell.angle_alpha   90.00
_cell.angle_beta   90.00
_cell.angle_gamma   90.00
#
_symmetry.space_group_name_H-M   'P 1'
#
loop_
_entity.id
_entity.type
_entity.pdbx_description
1 polymer ?
#
loop_
_entity_poly.entity_id
_entity_poly.type
_entity_poly.pdbx_seq_one_letter_code
_entity_poly.pdbx_strand_id
1 'polypeptide(L)' 'MSLYVYSGAPGQDELLKQLGKFKMGKGCIYVKKLSDIHTEVLKELISGTIDFLQAKWGKQ' A
#
# COMPACT_ATOMS: atom_id res chain seq x y z
N MET A 1 12.30 2.91 -6.35
CA MET A 1 12.01 1.84 -5.40
C MET A 1 10.62 1.29 -5.69
N SER A 2 10.47 -0.04 -5.67
CA SER A 2 9.18 -0.72 -5.90
C SER A 2 8.66 -1.26 -4.58
N LEU A 3 7.40 -0.97 -4.26
CA LEU A 3 6.72 -1.39 -3.04
C LEU A 3 5.54 -2.30 -3.39
N TYR A 4 5.47 -3.46 -2.74
CA TYR A 4 4.42 -4.47 -2.92
C TYR A 4 3.49 -4.47 -1.71
N VAL A 5 2.82 -3.33 -1.50
CA VAL A 5 1.97 -3.06 -0.33
C VAL A 5 0.52 -2.80 -0.72
N TYR A 6 0.12 -3.27 -1.90
CA TYR A 6 -1.22 -3.15 -2.44
C TYR A 6 -1.75 -4.53 -2.79
N SER A 7 -2.86 -4.92 -2.17
CA SER A 7 -3.52 -6.21 -2.36
C SER A 7 -4.95 -6.07 -2.88
N GLY A 8 -5.38 -4.85 -3.20
CA GLY A 8 -6.77 -4.56 -3.55
C GLY A 8 -7.72 -4.70 -2.35
N ALA A 9 -7.22 -4.51 -1.12
CA ALA A 9 -8.07 -4.53 0.06
C ALA A 9 -9.01 -3.30 0.05
N PRO A 10 -10.22 -3.41 0.63
CA PRO A 10 -11.13 -2.28 0.74
C PRO A 10 -10.45 -1.06 1.38
N GLY A 11 -10.66 0.13 0.82
CA GLY A 11 -10.10 1.39 1.31
C GLY A 11 -8.65 1.69 0.88
N GLN A 12 -7.90 0.73 0.31
CA GLN A 12 -6.54 0.98 -0.16
C GLN A 12 -6.47 2.00 -1.30
N ASP A 13 -7.49 2.05 -2.16
CA ASP A 13 -7.55 3.03 -3.26
C ASP A 13 -7.63 4.47 -2.75
N GLU A 14 -8.30 4.69 -1.62
CA GLU A 14 -8.41 6.02 -1.00
C GLU A 14 -7.11 6.43 -0.32
N LEU A 15 -6.46 5.48 0.36
CA LEU A 15 -5.12 5.70 0.92
C LEU A 15 -4.09 5.96 -0.19
N LEU A 16 -4.19 5.27 -1.33
CA LEU A 16 -3.29 5.52 -2.46
C LEU A 16 -3.40 6.94 -2.98
N LYS A 17 -4.61 7.52 -3.06
CA LYS A 17 -4.78 8.93 -3.44
C LYS A 17 -4.07 9.89 -2.48
N GLN A 18 -3.92 9.50 -1.22
CA GLN A 18 -3.27 10.28 -0.18
C GLN A 18 -1.77 9.98 -0.04
N LEU A 19 -1.25 8.96 -0.74
CA LEU A 19 0.14 8.51 -0.58
C LEU A 19 1.16 9.54 -1.09
N GLY A 20 0.78 10.42 -2.01
CA GLY A 20 1.67 11.41 -2.63
C GLY A 20 2.11 11.02 -4.03
N LYS A 21 3.37 11.27 -4.40
CA LYS A 21 3.87 11.03 -5.75
C LYS A 21 4.35 9.59 -5.93
N PHE A 22 3.52 8.79 -6.57
CA PHE A 22 3.87 7.43 -6.98
C PHE A 22 3.45 7.15 -8.43
N LYS A 23 3.92 6.03 -8.98
CA LYS A 23 3.41 5.43 -10.21
C LYS A 23 2.93 4.03 -9.91
N MET A 24 1.74 3.66 -10.40
CA MET A 24 1.25 2.29 -10.29
C MET A 24 1.76 1.45 -11.46
N GLY A 25 2.24 0.24 -11.18
CA GLY A 25 2.53 -0.78 -12.18
C GLY A 25 1.66 -2.02 -11.98
N LYS A 26 2.00 -3.12 -12.65
CA LYS A 26 1.29 -4.40 -12.49
C LYS A 26 1.62 -4.99 -11.12
N GLY A 27 0.78 -4.71 -10.12
CA GLY A 27 0.87 -5.26 -8.77
C GLY A 27 1.90 -4.60 -7.85
N CYS A 28 2.45 -3.43 -8.20
CA CYS A 28 3.38 -2.69 -7.33
C CYS A 28 3.29 -1.19 -7.51
N ILE A 29 3.74 -0.48 -6.48
CA ILE A 29 3.79 0.98 -6.41
C ILE A 29 5.25 1.40 -6.57
N TYR A 30 5.52 2.28 -7.51
CA TYR A 30 6.85 2.84 -7.76
C TYR A 30 6.96 4.23 -7.15
N VAL A 31 7.97 4.40 -6.30
CA VAL A 31 8.32 5.68 -5.67
C VAL A 31 9.76 6.04 -6.01
N LYS A 32 10.01 7.32 -6.31
CA LYS A 32 11.36 7.80 -6.64
C LYS A 32 12.22 7.98 -5.40
N LYS A 33 11.66 8.58 -4.36
CA LYS A 33 12.29 8.81 -3.04
C LYS A 33 11.22 8.77 -1.94
N LEU A 34 11.61 8.48 -0.70
CA LEU A 34 10.66 8.43 0.43
C LEU A 34 10.04 9.80 0.74
N SER A 35 10.76 10.90 0.50
CA SER A 35 10.22 12.26 0.69
C SER A 35 9.19 12.70 -0.35
N ASP A 36 8.96 11.89 -1.39
CA ASP A 36 7.88 12.12 -2.36
C ASP A 36 6.54 11.54 -1.91
N ILE A 37 6.52 10.77 -0.81
CA ILE A 37 5.34 10.10 -0.28
C ILE A 37 5.10 10.41 1.20
N HIS A 38 3.85 10.28 1.63
CA HIS A 38 3.46 10.40 3.03
C HIS A 38 3.69 9.07 3.75
N THR A 39 4.66 9.03 4.66
CA THR A 39 5.05 7.79 5.37
C THR A 39 3.96 7.25 6.28
N GLU A 40 3.13 8.11 6.87
CA GLU A 40 2.02 7.68 7.71
C GLU A 40 0.95 6.94 6.89
N VAL A 41 0.61 7.47 5.70
CA VAL A 41 -0.30 6.79 4.75
C VAL A 41 0.30 5.47 4.26
N LEU A 42 1.62 5.40 4.06
CA LEU A 42 2.29 4.14 3.73
C LEU A 42 2.15 3.10 4.86
N LYS A 43 2.27 3.50 6.13
CA LYS A 43 2.08 2.58 7.26
C LYS A 43 0.64 2.07 7.33
N GLU A 44 -0.34 2.93 7.09
CA GLU A 44 -1.76 2.53 7.03
C GLU A 44 -2.02 1.54 5.90
N LEU A 45 -1.45 1.78 4.70
CA LEU A 45 -1.52 0.84 3.57
C LEU A 45 -0.93 -0.53 3.91
N ILE A 46 0.24 -0.56 4.56
CA ILE A 46 0.90 -1.80 4.96
C ILE A 46 0.05 -2.54 6.00
N SER A 47 -0.42 -1.84 7.03
CA SER A 47 -1.21 -2.44 8.11
C SER A 47 -2.52 -3.02 7.56
N GLY A 48 -3.26 -2.25 6.75
CA GLY A 48 -4.47 -2.74 6.09
C GLY A 48 -4.23 -3.89 5.12
N THR A 49 -3.06 -3.94 4.46
CA THR A 49 -2.67 -5.11 3.65
C THR A 49 -2.47 -6.35 4.52
N ILE A 50 -1.72 -6.22 5.63
CA ILE A 50 -1.46 -7.34 6.54
C ILE A 50 -2.77 -7.85 7.14
N ASP A 51 -3.62 -6.96 7.65
CA ASP A 51 -4.91 -7.31 8.23
C ASP A 51 -5.81 -8.04 7.23
N PHE A 52 -5.86 -7.54 5.98
CA PHE A 52 -6.61 -8.18 4.91
C PHE A 52 -6.07 -9.58 4.57
N LEU A 53 -4.75 -9.73 4.48
CA LEU A 53 -4.12 -11.02 4.19
C LEU A 53 -4.31 -12.00 5.36
N GLN A 54 -4.23 -11.54 6.61
CA GLN A 54 -4.51 -12.37 7.78
C GLN A 54 -5.98 -12.79 7.85
N ALA A 55 -6.92 -11.88 7.57
CA ALA A 55 -8.33 -12.25 7.53
C ALA A 55 -8.63 -13.25 6.40
N LYS A 56 -7.96 -13.12 5.25
CA LYS A 56 -8.19 -13.96 4.08
C LYS A 56 -7.50 -15.31 4.16
N TRP A 57 -6.26 -15.36 4.67
CA TRP A 57 -5.36 -16.52 4.61
C TRP A 57 -4.72 -16.88 5.95
N GLY A 58 -4.82 -16.03 6.97
CA GLY A 58 -4.19 -16.20 8.29
C GLY A 58 -4.88 -17.21 9.22
N LYS A 59 -5.79 -18.06 8.71
CA LYS A 59 -6.18 -19.26 9.44
C LYS A 59 -5.05 -20.29 9.33
N GLN A 60 -4.25 -20.38 10.39
CA GLN A 60 -3.52 -21.60 10.74
C GLN A 60 -4.11 -22.14 12.05
#